data_AF-A0A932MGN5-F1
#
_entry.id   AF-A0A932MGN5-F1
#
_cell.length_a   1.000
_cell.length_b   1.000
_cell.length_c   1.000
_cell.angle_alpha   90.00
_cell.angle_beta   90.00
_cell.angle_gamma   90.00
#
_symmetry.space_group_name_H-M   'P 1'
#
loop_
_entity.id
_entity.type
_entity.pdbx_description
1 polymer ?
#
loop_
_entity_poly.entity_id
_entity_poly.type
_entity_poly.pdbx_seq_one_letter_code
_entity_poly.pdbx_strand_id
1 'polypeptide(L)'
;MRSYRGLTLLWLLAFAVFHLWFIASGRWPLAPDEAHYWEWSRRLDWSYYSKGPLVAFLIGISTRLGGHTEFWVRLPAVLLGTALAGIAYVLTRRIFQSERAAFLSVVFLSLMPLYAAGSFLMTIDPPFVFFWGLASLCLCHAVRRRSQAAWYGAGIAFGFGLLSKYTMLMLLPCVLLWLLASPRLRPWLRRREPYEAACLGLLIFSPVVVWNIRHSWLSGRHVLVQAGSGSRWTIGSSLFGGPEFLGTQLGVVSPFLFVLMLLAVTWAWQEGLRQSRDDLLLLACFSAPVFLFFQVWSFATKV
;
A
#
# COMPACT_ATOMS: atom_id res chain seq x y z
N MET A 1 -7.66 34.63 -3.95
CA MET A 1 -7.90 33.19 -4.19
C MET A 1 -6.88 32.39 -3.39
N ARG A 2 -7.28 31.50 -2.48
CA ARG A 2 -6.32 30.69 -1.70
C ARG A 2 -5.61 29.69 -2.61
N SER A 3 -4.29 29.64 -2.58
CA SER A 3 -3.50 28.63 -3.29
C SER A 3 -3.58 27.31 -2.54
N TYR A 4 -4.44 26.39 -2.98
CA TYR A 4 -4.57 25.05 -2.39
C TYR A 4 -3.26 24.25 -2.43
N ARG A 5 -2.37 24.54 -3.38
CA ARG A 5 -1.00 23.99 -3.40
C ARG A 5 -0.20 24.44 -2.16
N GLY A 6 -0.25 25.73 -1.82
CA GLY A 6 0.38 26.25 -0.61
C GLY A 6 -0.21 25.63 0.66
N LEU A 7 -1.54 25.50 0.72
CA LEU A 7 -2.22 24.82 1.82
C LEU A 7 -1.82 23.35 1.94
N THR A 8 -1.65 22.65 0.82
CA THR A 8 -1.21 21.25 0.81
C THR A 8 0.22 21.13 1.36
N LEU A 9 1.14 21.98 0.90
CA LEU A 9 2.52 21.96 1.41
C LEU A 9 2.57 22.26 2.91
N LEU A 10 1.80 23.26 3.35
CA LEU A 10 1.67 23.58 4.78
C LEU A 10 1.10 22.40 5.57
N TRP A 11 0.07 21.73 5.05
CA TRP A 11 -0.55 20.57 5.70
C TRP A 11 0.42 19.39 5.79
N LEU A 12 1.11 19.05 4.70
CA LEU A 12 2.12 17.98 4.69
C LEU A 12 3.26 18.29 5.66
N LEU A 13 3.72 19.55 5.69
CA LEU A 13 4.74 19.97 6.64
C LEU A 13 4.24 19.87 8.09
N ALA A 14 3.04 20.37 8.38
CA ALA A 14 2.44 20.28 9.71
C ALA A 14 2.23 18.82 10.14
N PHE A 15 1.76 17.97 9.24
CA PHE A 15 1.59 16.53 9.46
C PHE A 15 2.93 15.86 9.78
N ALA A 16 3.97 16.10 8.97
CA ALA A 16 5.29 15.54 9.19
C ALA A 16 5.91 16.04 10.49
N VAL A 17 5.86 17.35 10.76
CA VAL A 17 6.39 17.95 11.99
C VAL A 17 5.68 17.41 13.22
N PHE A 18 4.35 17.27 13.18
CA PHE A 18 3.59 16.68 14.27
C PHE A 18 4.02 15.25 14.56
N HIS A 19 4.15 14.40 13.53
CA HIS A 19 4.57 13.01 13.72
C HIS A 19 6.03 12.91 14.18
N LEU A 20 6.94 13.73 13.65
CA LEU A 20 8.32 13.83 14.10
C LEU A 20 8.41 14.24 15.58
N TRP A 21 7.65 15.25 15.99
CA TRP A 21 7.54 15.66 17.39
C TRP A 21 6.98 14.53 18.26
N PHE A 22 5.94 13.84 17.78
CA PHE A 22 5.31 12.73 18.50
C PHE A 22 6.31 11.60 18.76
N ILE A 23 7.05 11.15 17.74
CA ILE A 23 8.05 10.08 17.91
C ILE A 23 9.29 10.54 18.68
N ALA A 24 9.65 11.84 18.60
CA ALA A 24 10.75 12.42 19.37
C ALA A 24 10.43 12.58 20.86
N SER A 25 9.14 12.58 21.23
CA SER A 25 8.74 12.70 22.64
C SER A 25 9.21 11.54 23.51
N GLY A 26 9.56 10.39 22.91
CA GLY A 26 10.07 9.20 23.63
C GLY A 26 9.09 8.59 24.63
N ARG A 27 7.82 9.01 24.61
CA ARG A 27 6.83 8.63 25.63
C ARG A 27 6.31 7.21 25.50
N TRP A 28 6.48 6.59 24.33
CA TRP A 28 5.86 5.31 23.99
C TRP A 28 6.92 4.30 23.55
N PRO A 29 7.06 3.16 24.24
CA PRO A 29 7.96 2.10 23.81
C PRO A 29 7.54 1.56 22.44
N LEU A 30 8.44 0.80 21.80
CA LEU A 30 8.13 0.11 20.56
C LEU A 30 6.96 -0.86 20.76
N ALA A 31 6.02 -0.86 19.82
CA ALA A 31 5.01 -1.90 19.75
C ALA A 31 5.67 -3.26 19.49
N PRO A 32 5.02 -4.40 19.83
CA PRO A 32 5.62 -5.73 19.66
C PRO A 32 6.17 -5.99 18.26
N ASP A 33 5.41 -5.60 17.23
CA ASP A 33 5.83 -5.70 15.83
C ASP A 33 7.06 -4.82 15.52
N GLU A 34 7.08 -3.58 16.00
CA GLU A 34 8.21 -2.66 15.79
C GLU A 34 9.48 -3.19 16.45
N ALA A 35 9.38 -3.70 17.68
CA ALA A 35 10.50 -4.31 18.39
C ALA A 35 11.02 -5.55 17.65
N HIS A 36 10.12 -6.37 17.10
CA HIS A 36 10.49 -7.53 16.30
C HIS A 36 11.23 -7.14 15.02
N TYR A 37 10.72 -6.15 14.27
CA TYR A 37 11.35 -5.66 13.05
C TYR A 37 12.64 -4.88 13.32
N TRP A 38 12.77 -4.27 14.49
CA TRP A 38 14.03 -3.69 14.94
C TRP A 38 15.09 -4.78 15.19
N GLU A 39 14.76 -5.90 15.83
CA GLU A 39 15.72 -7.01 15.97
C GLU A 39 16.14 -7.58 14.60
N TRP A 40 15.21 -7.69 13.64
CA TRP A 40 15.56 -8.04 12.26
C TRP A 40 16.53 -7.04 11.63
N SER A 41 16.34 -5.75 11.86
CA SER A 41 17.23 -4.70 11.34
C SER A 41 18.68 -4.81 11.83
N ARG A 42 18.89 -5.45 12.98
CA ARG A 42 20.22 -5.70 13.57
C ARG A 42 20.91 -6.91 12.93
N ARG A 43 20.16 -7.79 12.28
CA ARG A 43 20.62 -9.01 11.58
C ARG A 43 20.01 -9.03 10.18
N LEU A 44 20.56 -8.17 9.33
CA LEU A 44 20.05 -8.00 7.97
C LEU A 44 20.21 -9.28 7.15
N ASP A 45 19.10 -9.73 6.58
CA ASP A 45 19.04 -10.87 5.67
C ASP A 45 18.02 -10.59 4.55
N TRP A 46 17.97 -11.45 3.53
CA TRP A 46 17.13 -11.26 2.36
C TRP A 46 15.65 -11.61 2.59
N SER A 47 15.31 -12.27 3.70
CA SER A 47 13.93 -12.53 4.13
C SER A 47 13.93 -12.94 5.60
N TYR A 48 12.75 -12.90 6.24
CA TYR A 48 12.58 -13.29 7.63
C TYR A 48 11.45 -14.29 7.78
N TYR A 49 11.28 -14.84 8.99
CA TYR A 49 10.31 -15.89 9.28
C TYR A 49 8.89 -15.61 8.75
N SER A 50 8.43 -14.36 8.74
CA SER A 50 7.06 -14.06 8.34
C SER A 50 6.93 -13.09 7.18
N LYS A 51 7.93 -12.24 6.90
CA LYS A 51 7.83 -11.12 5.94
C LYS A 51 9.13 -10.91 5.16
N GLY A 52 9.05 -10.10 4.12
CA GLY A 52 10.21 -9.67 3.33
C GLY A 52 11.11 -8.67 4.08
N PRO A 53 12.26 -8.32 3.52
CA PRO A 53 13.34 -7.66 4.26
C PRO A 53 13.20 -6.13 4.35
N LEU A 54 12.27 -5.51 3.61
CA LEU A 54 12.33 -4.06 3.40
C LEU A 54 12.15 -3.25 4.70
N VAL A 55 11.26 -3.71 5.59
CA VAL A 55 11.07 -3.07 6.91
C VAL A 55 12.38 -3.05 7.71
N ALA A 56 13.12 -4.16 7.71
CA ALA A 56 14.39 -4.30 8.42
C ALA A 56 15.48 -3.44 7.77
N PHE A 57 15.55 -3.38 6.43
CA PHE A 57 16.50 -2.51 5.73
C PHE A 57 16.24 -1.03 6.01
N LEU A 58 14.98 -0.59 6.01
CA LEU A 58 14.62 0.80 6.28
C LEU A 58 14.98 1.19 7.73
N ILE A 59 14.64 0.35 8.71
CA ILE A 59 15.02 0.57 10.11
C ILE A 59 16.54 0.56 10.26
N GLY A 60 17.24 -0.38 9.60
CA GLY A 60 18.69 -0.53 9.68
C GLY A 60 19.46 0.64 9.06
N ILE A 61 18.96 1.22 7.97
CA ILE A 61 19.50 2.46 7.39
C ILE A 61 19.28 3.62 8.36
N SER A 62 18.05 3.78 8.86
CA SER A 62 17.69 4.90 9.73
C SER A 62 18.47 4.89 11.07
N THR A 63 18.55 3.74 11.72
CA THR A 63 19.27 3.59 13.01
C THR A 63 20.79 3.69 12.88
N ARG A 64 21.38 3.44 11.69
CA ARG A 64 22.79 3.75 11.44
C ARG A 64 23.08 5.25 11.34
N LEU A 65 22.08 6.06 10.99
CA LEU A 65 22.25 7.51 10.83
C LEU A 65 22.24 8.26 12.17
N GLY A 66 21.49 7.81 13.16
CA GLY A 66 21.48 8.50 14.46
C GLY A 66 21.23 7.64 15.70
N GLY A 67 21.42 6.33 15.58
CA GLY A 67 21.48 5.41 16.71
C GLY A 67 20.22 4.56 16.92
N HIS A 68 20.28 3.72 17.94
CA HIS A 68 19.23 2.78 18.29
C HIS A 68 18.23 3.40 19.28
N THR A 69 17.36 4.28 18.76
CA THR A 69 16.26 4.86 19.54
C THR A 69 14.93 4.65 18.83
N GLU A 70 13.82 4.75 19.55
CA GLU A 70 12.47 4.64 19.02
C GLU A 70 12.23 5.65 17.89
N PHE A 71 12.81 6.85 18.01
CA PHE A 71 12.77 7.87 16.97
C PHE A 71 13.33 7.35 15.65
N TRP A 72 14.55 6.80 15.66
CA TRP A 72 15.20 6.32 14.44
C TRP A 72 14.57 5.05 13.90
N VAL A 73 13.94 4.22 14.74
CA VAL A 73 13.13 3.08 14.28
C VAL A 73 11.87 3.57 13.54
N ARG A 74 11.21 4.61 14.05
CA ARG A 74 9.92 5.13 13.51
C ARG A 74 10.05 6.14 12.39
N LEU A 75 11.20 6.80 12.26
CA LEU A 75 11.45 7.85 11.26
C LEU A 75 11.07 7.42 9.81
N PRO A 76 11.39 6.21 9.33
CA PRO A 76 10.99 5.80 7.98
C PRO A 76 9.48 5.79 7.77
N ALA A 77 8.67 5.40 8.77
CA ALA A 77 7.21 5.40 8.67
C ALA A 77 6.68 6.83 8.46
N VAL A 78 7.23 7.82 9.17
CA VAL A 78 6.86 9.24 9.02
C VAL A 78 7.16 9.76 7.61
N LEU A 79 8.34 9.42 7.09
CA LEU A 79 8.76 9.83 5.75
C LEU A 79 7.89 9.17 4.67
N LEU A 80 7.65 7.86 4.78
CA LEU A 80 6.83 7.10 3.83
C LEU A 80 5.36 7.51 3.87
N GLY A 81 4.80 7.73 5.06
CA GLY A 81 3.44 8.26 5.24
C GLY A 81 3.30 9.62 4.58
N THR A 82 4.17 10.58 4.93
CA THR A 82 4.15 11.93 4.33
C THR A 82 4.29 11.88 2.80
N ALA A 83 5.17 11.02 2.28
CA ALA A 83 5.35 10.85 0.84
C ALA A 83 4.12 10.22 0.18
N LEU A 84 3.44 9.28 0.84
CA LEU A 84 2.18 8.70 0.36
C LEU A 84 1.07 9.75 0.25
N ALA A 85 0.94 10.66 1.22
CA ALA A 85 0.02 11.81 1.07
C ALA A 85 0.40 12.71 -0.11
N GLY A 86 1.70 12.95 -0.34
CA GLY A 86 2.18 13.65 -1.53
C GLY A 86 1.79 12.94 -2.84
N ILE A 87 1.91 11.61 -2.88
CA ILE A 87 1.46 10.79 -4.01
C ILE A 87 -0.05 10.92 -4.21
N ALA A 88 -0.85 10.85 -3.14
CA ALA A 88 -2.30 11.03 -3.20
C ALA A 88 -2.68 12.41 -3.78
N TYR A 89 -2.03 13.49 -3.33
CA TYR A 89 -2.22 14.82 -3.89
C TYR A 89 -1.91 14.86 -5.39
N VAL A 90 -0.74 14.37 -5.81
CA VAL A 90 -0.32 14.40 -7.22
C VAL A 90 -1.27 13.58 -8.09
N LEU A 91 -1.67 12.39 -7.62
CA LEU A 91 -2.59 11.51 -8.33
C LEU A 91 -3.97 12.17 -8.46
N THR A 92 -4.55 12.66 -7.37
CA THR A 92 -5.86 13.35 -7.40
C THR A 92 -5.82 14.58 -8.30
N ARG A 93 -4.78 15.42 -8.21
CA ARG A 93 -4.62 16.60 -9.08
C ARG A 93 -4.56 16.19 -10.55
N ARG A 94 -3.85 15.11 -10.87
CA ARG A 94 -3.73 14.60 -12.25
C ARG A 94 -5.04 14.06 -12.80
N ILE A 95 -5.85 13.39 -11.99
CA ILE A 95 -7.10 12.75 -12.42
C ILE A 95 -8.25 13.75 -12.50
N PHE A 96 -8.37 14.63 -11.50
CA PHE A 96 -9.51 15.55 -11.36
C PHE A 96 -9.21 16.97 -11.84
N GLN A 97 -7.94 17.27 -12.19
CA GLN A 97 -7.51 18.61 -12.62
C GLN A 97 -7.92 19.71 -11.63
N SER A 98 -7.98 19.37 -10.34
CA SER A 98 -8.47 20.25 -9.28
C SER A 98 -7.54 20.23 -8.09
N GLU A 99 -6.95 21.39 -7.79
CA GLU A 99 -6.09 21.60 -6.62
C GLU A 99 -6.87 21.45 -5.31
N ARG A 100 -8.14 21.86 -5.31
CA ARG A 100 -9.02 21.71 -4.15
C ARG A 100 -9.29 20.24 -3.86
N ALA A 101 -9.61 19.44 -4.89
CA ALA A 101 -9.85 18.01 -4.71
C ALA A 101 -8.57 17.30 -4.22
N ALA A 102 -7.41 17.68 -4.77
CA ALA A 102 -6.12 17.15 -4.36
C ALA A 102 -5.74 17.50 -2.92
N PHE A 103 -6.02 18.72 -2.49
CA PHE A 103 -5.86 19.10 -1.08
C PHE A 103 -6.78 18.28 -0.17
N LEU A 104 -8.06 18.15 -0.55
CA LEU A 104 -9.04 17.38 0.24
C LEU A 104 -8.69 15.90 0.33
N SER A 105 -8.08 15.29 -0.69
CA SER A 105 -7.65 13.88 -0.60
C SER A 105 -6.57 13.68 0.46
N VAL A 106 -5.63 14.62 0.60
CA VAL A 106 -4.62 14.61 1.67
C VAL A 106 -5.26 14.77 3.05
N VAL A 107 -6.22 15.69 3.17
CA VAL A 107 -6.95 15.90 4.42
C VAL A 107 -7.72 14.64 4.81
N PHE A 108 -8.51 14.05 3.90
CA PHE A 108 -9.26 12.83 4.19
C PHE A 108 -8.35 11.66 4.53
N LEU A 109 -7.22 11.50 3.84
CA LEU A 109 -6.24 10.48 4.18
C LEU A 109 -5.70 10.68 5.61
N SER A 110 -5.36 11.92 5.97
CA SER A 110 -4.86 12.27 7.32
C SER A 110 -5.90 12.03 8.43
N LEU A 111 -7.19 12.04 8.10
CA LEU A 111 -8.28 11.80 9.05
C LEU A 111 -8.57 10.30 9.26
N MET A 112 -7.99 9.40 8.46
CA MET A 112 -8.15 7.96 8.66
C MET A 112 -7.24 7.50 9.81
N PRO A 113 -7.79 6.93 10.91
CA PRO A 113 -7.00 6.45 12.05
C PRO A 113 -5.89 5.49 11.64
N LEU A 114 -6.18 4.58 10.70
CA LEU A 114 -5.21 3.62 10.16
C LEU A 114 -4.01 4.31 9.51
N TYR A 115 -4.27 5.35 8.72
CA TYR A 115 -3.21 6.09 8.03
C TYR A 115 -2.40 6.94 9.01
N ALA A 116 -3.06 7.60 9.97
CA ALA A 116 -2.40 8.35 11.02
C ALA A 116 -1.47 7.44 11.85
N ALA A 117 -1.97 6.28 12.30
CA ALA A 117 -1.18 5.27 13.00
C ALA A 117 -0.03 4.73 12.14
N GLY A 118 -0.31 4.36 10.89
CA GLY A 118 0.68 3.89 9.92
C GLY A 118 1.68 4.96 9.47
N SER A 119 1.50 6.22 9.86
CA SER A 119 2.46 7.30 9.61
C SER A 119 3.47 7.49 10.74
N PHE A 120 3.40 6.73 11.83
CA PHE A 120 4.46 6.70 12.85
C PHE A 120 4.81 5.32 13.38
N LEU A 121 3.96 4.31 13.21
CA LEU A 121 4.28 2.93 13.56
C LEU A 121 5.06 2.28 12.43
N MET A 122 6.30 1.88 12.70
CA MET A 122 7.15 1.23 11.69
C MET A 122 6.88 -0.28 11.63
N THR A 123 5.79 -0.64 10.94
CA THR A 123 5.47 -2.02 10.56
C THR A 123 5.83 -2.28 9.09
N ILE A 124 5.36 -3.40 8.52
CA ILE A 124 5.45 -3.68 7.08
C ILE A 124 4.48 -2.87 6.23
N ASP A 125 3.44 -2.27 6.84
CA ASP A 125 2.38 -1.60 6.11
C ASP A 125 2.80 -0.24 5.54
N PRO A 126 3.51 0.66 6.26
CA PRO A 126 3.96 1.94 5.71
C PRO A 126 4.71 1.81 4.37
N PRO A 127 5.75 0.96 4.22
CA PRO A 127 6.39 0.79 2.92
C PRO A 127 5.46 0.12 1.90
N PHE A 128 4.65 -0.86 2.30
CA PHE A 128 3.69 -1.51 1.40
C PHE A 128 2.71 -0.50 0.76
N VAL A 129 2.04 0.33 1.56
CA VAL A 129 1.06 1.31 1.04
C VAL A 129 1.72 2.43 0.25
N PHE A 130 2.94 2.84 0.63
CA PHE A 130 3.74 3.79 -0.15
C PHE A 130 4.03 3.25 -1.55
N PHE A 131 4.55 2.02 -1.66
CA PHE A 131 4.86 1.42 -2.96
C PHE A 131 3.62 1.07 -3.78
N TRP A 132 2.49 0.75 -3.15
CA TRP A 132 1.19 0.63 -3.82
C TRP A 132 0.74 1.96 -4.45
N GLY A 133 0.84 3.06 -3.69
CA GLY A 133 0.56 4.40 -4.18
C GLY A 133 1.50 4.82 -5.31
N LEU A 134 2.80 4.55 -5.16
CA LEU A 134 3.82 4.88 -6.17
C LEU A 134 3.56 4.11 -7.47
N ALA A 135 3.26 2.81 -7.39
CA ALA A 135 2.90 2.00 -8.55
C ALA A 135 1.65 2.56 -9.24
N SER A 136 0.62 2.94 -8.47
CA SER A 136 -0.60 3.57 -9.00
C SER A 136 -0.31 4.88 -9.74
N LEU A 137 0.56 5.73 -9.18
CA LEU A 137 0.98 6.99 -9.80
C LEU A 137 1.76 6.77 -11.10
N CYS A 138 2.68 5.79 -11.10
CA CYS A 138 3.45 5.39 -12.27
C CYS A 138 2.54 4.84 -13.37
N LEU A 139 1.57 3.98 -13.06
CA LEU A 139 0.63 3.43 -14.03
C LEU A 139 -0.31 4.49 -14.61
N CYS A 140 -0.82 5.40 -13.78
CA CYS A 140 -1.56 6.56 -14.25
C CYS A 140 -0.72 7.39 -15.25
N HIS A 141 0.57 7.61 -14.94
CA HIS A 141 1.46 8.31 -15.86
C HIS A 141 1.74 7.52 -17.14
N ALA A 142 1.94 6.21 -17.04
CA ALA A 142 2.25 5.31 -18.15
C ALA A 142 1.14 5.35 -19.20
N VAL A 143 -0.12 5.29 -18.78
CA VAL A 143 -1.26 5.35 -19.70
C VAL A 143 -1.48 6.77 -20.24
N ARG A 144 -1.50 7.79 -19.37
CA ARG A 144 -1.79 9.17 -19.81
C ARG A 144 -0.74 9.76 -20.74
N ARG A 145 0.54 9.36 -20.58
CA ARG A 145 1.66 9.85 -21.39
C ARG A 145 2.19 8.82 -22.39
N ARG A 146 1.59 7.63 -22.45
CA ARG A 146 2.13 6.47 -23.22
C ARG A 146 3.62 6.22 -22.92
N SER A 147 4.00 6.39 -21.65
CA SER A 147 5.39 6.32 -21.22
C SER A 147 5.80 4.90 -20.84
N GLN A 148 6.78 4.36 -21.54
CA GLN A 148 7.37 3.03 -21.25
C GLN A 148 8.16 3.06 -19.93
N ALA A 149 8.91 4.15 -19.68
CA ALA A 149 9.68 4.31 -18.45
C ALA A 149 8.80 4.23 -17.19
N ALA A 150 7.55 4.72 -17.27
CA ALA A 150 6.62 4.67 -16.17
C ALA A 150 6.07 3.26 -15.89
N TRP A 151 6.02 2.36 -16.88
CA TRP A 151 5.74 0.94 -16.64
C TRP A 151 6.86 0.30 -15.81
N TYR A 152 8.12 0.54 -16.16
CA TYR A 152 9.25 0.04 -15.37
C TYR A 152 9.29 0.65 -13.97
N GLY A 153 8.95 1.94 -13.83
CA GLY A 153 8.78 2.57 -12.51
C GLY A 153 7.71 1.87 -11.66
N ALA A 154 6.59 1.47 -12.26
CA ALA A 154 5.58 0.66 -11.59
C ALA A 154 6.10 -0.74 -11.23
N GLY A 155 6.88 -1.38 -12.09
CA GLY A 155 7.54 -2.67 -11.84
C GLY A 155 8.53 -2.62 -10.68
N ILE A 156 9.32 -1.56 -10.59
CA ILE A 156 10.25 -1.32 -9.46
C ILE A 156 9.45 -1.15 -8.17
N ALA A 157 8.42 -0.29 -8.18
CA ALA A 157 7.55 -0.10 -7.02
C ALA A 157 6.87 -1.42 -6.60
N PHE A 158 6.43 -2.23 -7.57
CA PHE A 158 5.89 -3.57 -7.34
C PHE A 158 6.90 -4.48 -6.63
N GLY A 159 8.15 -4.52 -7.11
CA GLY A 159 9.21 -5.29 -6.48
C GLY A 159 9.47 -4.88 -5.03
N PHE A 160 9.63 -3.58 -4.75
CA PHE A 160 9.81 -3.10 -3.37
C PHE A 160 8.58 -3.32 -2.48
N GLY A 161 7.38 -3.21 -3.03
CA GLY A 161 6.15 -3.57 -2.32
C GLY A 161 6.13 -5.05 -1.92
N LEU A 162 6.58 -5.95 -2.80
CA LEU A 162 6.73 -7.38 -2.49
C LEU A 162 7.77 -7.65 -1.41
N LEU A 163 8.88 -6.89 -1.40
CA LEU A 163 9.87 -6.96 -0.32
C LEU A 163 9.30 -6.49 1.04
N SER A 164 8.15 -5.79 1.05
CA SER A 164 7.46 -5.38 2.27
C SER A 164 6.40 -6.40 2.70
N LYS A 165 5.45 -6.70 1.81
CA LYS A 165 4.29 -7.54 2.10
C LYS A 165 3.87 -8.30 0.84
N TYR A 166 3.79 -9.63 0.92
CA TYR A 166 3.50 -10.48 -0.24
C TYR A 166 2.11 -10.23 -0.85
N THR A 167 1.19 -9.63 -0.09
CA THR A 167 -0.10 -9.12 -0.59
C THR A 167 0.06 -8.16 -1.77
N MET A 168 1.24 -7.54 -1.96
CA MET A 168 1.55 -6.75 -3.15
C MET A 168 1.36 -7.53 -4.46
N LEU A 169 1.41 -8.87 -4.47
CA LEU A 169 1.05 -9.69 -5.63
C LEU A 169 -0.35 -9.38 -6.19
N MET A 170 -1.28 -8.92 -5.34
CA MET A 170 -2.62 -8.51 -5.76
C MET A 170 -2.61 -7.30 -6.72
N LEU A 171 -1.51 -6.57 -6.82
CA LEU A 171 -1.37 -5.51 -7.81
C LEU A 171 -1.52 -6.04 -9.24
N LEU A 172 -1.03 -7.25 -9.52
CA LEU A 172 -1.08 -7.85 -10.87
C LEU A 172 -2.52 -8.08 -11.36
N PRO A 173 -3.42 -8.78 -10.62
CA PRO A 173 -4.81 -8.89 -11.04
C PRO A 173 -5.52 -7.52 -11.06
N CYS A 174 -5.18 -6.57 -10.18
CA CYS A 174 -5.71 -5.20 -10.26
C CYS A 174 -5.33 -4.49 -11.57
N VAL A 175 -4.07 -4.60 -12.00
CA VAL A 175 -3.60 -4.08 -13.29
C VAL A 175 -4.30 -4.77 -14.46
N LEU A 176 -4.41 -6.10 -14.42
CA LEU A 176 -5.09 -6.85 -15.47
C LEU A 176 -6.56 -6.46 -15.60
N LEU A 177 -7.29 -6.40 -14.48
CA LEU A 177 -8.68 -5.96 -14.45
C LEU A 177 -8.83 -4.54 -15.00
N TRP A 178 -7.94 -3.63 -14.62
CA TRP A 178 -7.92 -2.27 -15.13
C TRP A 178 -7.72 -2.21 -16.65
N LEU A 179 -6.74 -2.95 -17.19
CA LEU A 179 -6.49 -3.02 -18.63
C LEU A 179 -7.65 -3.66 -19.41
N LEU A 180 -8.38 -4.61 -18.81
CA LEU A 180 -9.54 -5.26 -19.42
C LEU A 180 -10.80 -4.39 -19.37
N ALA A 181 -10.98 -3.63 -18.29
CA ALA A 181 -12.16 -2.80 -18.03
C ALA A 181 -12.34 -1.68 -19.06
N SER A 182 -11.26 -1.16 -19.63
CA SER A 182 -11.33 -0.14 -20.70
C SER A 182 -10.89 -0.71 -22.05
N PRO A 183 -11.74 -0.67 -23.09
CA PRO A 183 -11.35 -1.04 -24.45
C PRO A 183 -10.12 -0.29 -24.96
N ARG A 184 -9.89 0.95 -24.51
CA ARG A 184 -8.73 1.77 -24.89
C ARG A 184 -7.41 1.26 -24.33
N LEU A 185 -7.47 0.52 -23.22
CA LEU A 185 -6.29 0.00 -22.53
C LEU A 185 -5.91 -1.42 -22.97
N ARG A 186 -6.85 -2.20 -23.53
CA ARG A 186 -6.62 -3.56 -24.01
C ARG A 186 -5.42 -3.72 -24.96
N PRO A 187 -5.06 -2.76 -25.83
CA PRO A 187 -3.85 -2.86 -26.64
C PRO A 187 -2.56 -3.02 -25.82
N TRP A 188 -2.53 -2.57 -24.55
CA TRP A 188 -1.39 -2.80 -23.66
C TRP A 188 -1.19 -4.27 -23.32
N LEU A 189 -2.22 -5.12 -23.40
CA LEU A 189 -2.09 -6.57 -23.19
C LEU A 189 -1.30 -7.27 -24.32
N ARG A 190 -1.11 -6.62 -25.46
CA ARG A 190 -0.25 -7.13 -26.54
C ARG A 190 1.16 -6.53 -26.51
N ARG A 191 1.38 -5.57 -25.62
CA ARG A 191 2.65 -4.86 -25.47
C ARG A 191 3.52 -5.57 -24.44
N ARG A 192 4.84 -5.47 -24.62
CA ARG A 192 5.82 -6.12 -23.72
C ARG A 192 5.94 -5.41 -22.37
N GLU A 193 5.69 -4.11 -22.34
CA GLU A 193 5.96 -3.23 -21.22
C GLU A 193 5.29 -3.66 -19.90
N PRO A 194 3.99 -4.05 -19.85
CA PRO A 194 3.39 -4.54 -18.60
C PRO A 194 4.00 -5.85 -18.09
N TYR A 195 4.39 -6.75 -19.00
CA TYR A 195 5.00 -8.03 -18.65
C TYR A 195 6.45 -7.85 -18.19
N GLU A 196 7.23 -7.04 -18.90
CA GLU A 196 8.60 -6.69 -18.50
C GLU A 196 8.62 -5.97 -17.14
N ALA A 197 7.66 -5.09 -16.88
CA ALA A 197 7.50 -4.46 -15.57
C ALA A 197 7.18 -5.48 -14.45
N ALA A 198 6.29 -6.44 -14.70
CA ALA A 198 5.99 -7.51 -13.75
C ALA A 198 7.23 -8.40 -13.51
N CYS A 199 7.92 -8.81 -14.58
CA CYS A 199 9.17 -9.56 -14.50
C CYS A 199 10.26 -8.80 -13.73
N LEU A 200 10.39 -7.49 -13.94
CA LEU A 200 11.33 -6.65 -13.21
C LEU A 200 11.03 -6.64 -11.71
N GLY A 201 9.77 -6.50 -11.31
CA GLY A 201 9.40 -6.56 -9.89
C GLY A 201 9.64 -7.93 -9.27
N LEU A 202 9.38 -9.02 -10.02
CA LEU A 202 9.70 -10.38 -9.59
C LEU A 202 11.22 -10.62 -9.49
N LEU A 203 12.01 -10.00 -10.38
CA LEU A 203 13.46 -10.05 -10.30
C LEU A 203 13.98 -9.36 -9.04
N ILE A 204 13.44 -8.18 -8.70
CA ILE A 204 13.75 -7.48 -7.43
C ILE A 204 13.35 -8.34 -6.22
N PHE A 205 12.24 -9.07 -6.32
CA PHE A 205 11.78 -9.98 -5.27
C PHE A 205 12.55 -11.31 -5.21
N SER A 206 13.30 -11.67 -6.26
CA SER A 206 13.96 -12.98 -6.36
C SER A 206 14.90 -13.36 -5.20
N PRO A 207 15.62 -12.43 -4.52
CA PRO A 207 16.44 -12.79 -3.37
C PRO A 207 15.62 -13.38 -2.22
N VAL A 208 14.37 -12.92 -2.02
CA VAL A 208 13.44 -13.45 -1.01
C VAL A 208 13.09 -14.91 -1.33
N VAL A 209 12.86 -15.20 -2.62
CA VAL A 209 12.53 -16.54 -3.11
C VAL A 209 13.70 -17.49 -2.91
N VAL A 210 14.91 -17.07 -3.32
CA VAL A 210 16.14 -17.85 -3.14
C VAL A 210 16.41 -18.11 -1.65
N TRP A 211 16.21 -17.10 -0.80
CA TRP A 211 16.32 -17.25 0.64
C TRP A 211 15.34 -18.28 1.18
N ASN A 212 14.07 -18.22 0.77
CA ASN A 212 13.05 -19.18 1.19
C ASN A 212 13.37 -20.61 0.75
N ILE A 213 13.86 -20.81 -0.47
CA ILE A 213 14.28 -22.12 -0.96
C ILE A 213 15.39 -22.71 -0.07
N ARG A 214 16.39 -21.90 0.30
CA ARG A 214 17.49 -22.32 1.18
C ARG A 214 17.07 -22.62 2.62
N HIS A 215 15.95 -22.03 3.05
CA HIS A 215 15.43 -22.16 4.41
C HIS A 215 14.12 -22.97 4.45
N SER A 216 13.95 -23.95 3.56
CA SER A 216 12.83 -24.90 3.57
C SER A 216 11.44 -24.24 3.56
N TRP A 217 11.31 -23.10 2.88
CA TRP A 217 10.10 -22.30 2.76
C TRP A 217 9.50 -21.81 4.08
N LEU A 218 10.32 -21.50 5.09
CA LEU A 218 9.84 -21.00 6.39
C LEU A 218 8.82 -19.84 6.26
N SER A 219 9.14 -18.79 5.50
CA SER A 219 8.23 -17.65 5.31
C SER A 219 7.01 -18.01 4.48
N GLY A 220 7.20 -18.80 3.42
CA GLY A 220 6.10 -19.29 2.59
C GLY A 220 5.09 -20.09 3.41
N ARG A 221 5.55 -21.03 4.24
CA ARG A 221 4.73 -21.84 5.15
C ARG A 221 4.01 -20.99 6.18
N HIS A 222 4.69 -20.01 6.78
CA HIS A 222 4.05 -19.10 7.72
C HIS A 222 2.92 -18.30 7.07
N VAL A 223 3.14 -17.77 5.87
CA VAL A 223 2.12 -17.04 5.12
C VAL A 223 0.98 -17.95 4.68
N LEU A 224 1.27 -19.19 4.28
CA LEU A 224 0.25 -20.21 3.99
C LEU A 224 -0.62 -20.52 5.22
N VAL A 225 -0.01 -20.64 6.40
CA VAL A 225 -0.73 -20.84 7.67
C VAL A 225 -1.58 -19.61 8.02
N GLN A 226 -1.05 -18.39 7.89
CA GLN A 226 -1.83 -17.15 8.05
C GLN A 226 -2.97 -17.05 7.03
N ALA A 227 -2.74 -17.51 5.80
CA ALA A 227 -3.73 -17.65 4.75
C ALA A 227 -4.60 -18.93 4.92
N GLY A 228 -4.71 -19.48 6.13
CA GLY A 228 -5.71 -20.52 6.41
C GLY A 228 -5.40 -21.93 5.92
N SER A 229 -4.19 -22.24 5.45
CA SER A 229 -3.87 -23.58 4.91
C SER A 229 -3.93 -24.72 5.94
N GLY A 230 -4.07 -24.40 7.24
CA GLY A 230 -4.31 -25.36 8.33
C GLY A 230 -5.78 -25.55 8.70
N SER A 231 -6.69 -24.74 8.16
CA SER A 231 -8.14 -24.84 8.35
C SER A 231 -8.78 -25.42 7.09
N ARG A 232 -9.70 -26.39 7.23
CA ARG A 232 -10.55 -26.81 6.09
C ARG A 232 -11.26 -25.56 5.56
N TRP A 233 -11.00 -25.22 4.31
CA TRP A 233 -11.67 -24.11 3.63
C TRP A 233 -13.15 -24.46 3.48
N THR A 234 -13.95 -23.96 4.42
CA THR A 234 -15.40 -24.10 4.42
C THR A 234 -15.98 -22.69 4.54
N ILE A 235 -16.51 -22.16 3.44
CA ILE A 235 -17.27 -20.89 3.46
C ILE A 235 -18.44 -21.07 4.44
N GLY A 236 -18.50 -20.24 5.48
CA GLY A 236 -19.49 -20.34 6.55
C GLY A 236 -18.99 -20.94 7.87
N SER A 237 -17.70 -21.32 7.96
CA SER A 237 -17.07 -21.72 9.22
C SER A 237 -17.04 -20.60 10.27
N SER A 238 -17.06 -19.33 9.82
CA SER A 238 -17.17 -18.13 10.65
C SER A 238 -18.30 -17.23 10.14
N LEU A 239 -19.55 -17.50 10.59
CA LEU A 239 -20.71 -16.66 10.26
C LEU A 239 -20.50 -15.18 10.66
N PHE A 240 -19.64 -14.94 11.66
CA PHE A 240 -19.34 -13.60 12.17
C PHE A 240 -18.11 -12.93 11.54
N GLY A 241 -17.27 -13.66 10.79
CA GLY A 241 -16.03 -13.10 10.24
C GLY A 241 -16.25 -12.01 9.19
N GLY A 242 -17.32 -12.12 8.39
CA GLY A 242 -17.75 -11.08 7.46
C GLY A 242 -18.09 -9.75 8.16
N PRO A 243 -19.09 -9.74 9.07
CA PRO A 243 -19.45 -8.58 9.86
C PRO A 243 -18.32 -8.04 10.75
N GLU A 244 -17.51 -8.91 11.35
CA GLU A 244 -16.35 -8.50 12.16
C GLU A 244 -15.34 -7.73 11.31
N PHE A 245 -15.02 -8.22 10.10
CA PHE A 245 -14.16 -7.50 9.16
C PHE A 245 -14.74 -6.13 8.77
N LEU A 246 -16.04 -6.03 8.46
CA LEU A 246 -16.66 -4.74 8.19
C LEU A 246 -16.58 -3.80 9.40
N GLY A 247 -16.79 -4.32 10.60
CA GLY A 247 -16.66 -3.58 11.85
C GLY A 247 -15.24 -3.06 12.07
N THR A 248 -14.21 -3.87 11.80
CA THR A 248 -12.82 -3.42 11.89
C THR A 248 -12.51 -2.35 10.85
N GLN A 249 -12.96 -2.51 9.60
CA GLN A 249 -12.76 -1.51 8.55
C GLN A 249 -13.42 -0.16 8.90
N LEU A 250 -14.64 -0.18 9.45
CA LEU A 250 -15.32 1.01 9.96
C LEU A 250 -14.52 1.71 11.06
N GLY A 251 -13.93 0.95 11.98
CA GLY A 251 -13.13 1.49 13.08
C GLY A 251 -11.80 2.09 12.61
N VAL A 252 -11.07 1.41 11.73
CA VAL A 252 -9.72 1.83 11.32
C VAL A 252 -9.75 2.92 10.23
N VAL A 253 -10.80 3.02 9.42
CA VAL A 253 -10.96 4.09 8.42
C VAL A 253 -11.70 5.32 8.98
N SER A 254 -12.57 5.11 9.98
CA SER A 254 -13.67 5.98 10.43
C SER A 254 -14.98 5.72 9.68
N PRO A 255 -16.14 5.62 10.36
CA PRO A 255 -17.40 5.24 9.74
C PRO A 255 -17.83 6.15 8.58
N PHE A 256 -17.68 7.47 8.76
CA PHE A 256 -18.04 8.45 7.74
C PHE A 256 -17.19 8.31 6.46
N LEU A 257 -15.86 8.22 6.63
CA LEU A 257 -14.94 8.07 5.50
C LEU A 257 -15.11 6.72 4.81
N PHE A 258 -15.38 5.66 5.57
CA PHE A 258 -15.60 4.33 5.00
C PHE A 258 -16.82 4.30 4.07
N VAL A 259 -17.95 4.86 4.50
CA VAL A 259 -19.16 4.98 3.64
C VAL A 259 -18.85 5.81 2.40
N LEU A 260 -18.17 6.95 2.56
CA LEU A 260 -17.77 7.77 1.41
C LEU A 260 -16.85 7.03 0.44
N MET A 261 -15.92 6.20 0.93
CA MET A 261 -15.05 5.38 0.09
C MET A 261 -15.83 4.35 -0.71
N LEU A 262 -16.82 3.67 -0.11
CA LEU A 262 -17.69 2.73 -0.82
C LEU A 262 -18.49 3.43 -1.94
N LEU A 263 -19.06 4.60 -1.64
CA LEU A 263 -19.76 5.41 -2.63
C LEU A 263 -18.81 5.93 -3.73
N ALA A 264 -17.60 6.34 -3.36
CA ALA A 264 -16.61 6.84 -4.32
C ALA A 264 -16.10 5.74 -5.26
N VAL A 265 -15.89 4.52 -4.76
CA VAL A 265 -15.45 3.37 -5.57
C VAL A 265 -16.56 2.94 -6.54
N THR A 266 -17.80 2.86 -6.06
CA THR A 266 -18.95 2.53 -6.93
C THR A 266 -19.19 3.61 -7.99
N TRP A 267 -19.12 4.89 -7.62
CA TRP A 267 -19.16 6.00 -8.55
C TRP A 267 -18.02 5.96 -9.57
N ALA A 268 -16.77 5.78 -9.14
CA ALA A 268 -15.60 5.74 -10.02
C ALA A 268 -15.68 4.58 -11.01
N TRP A 269 -16.21 3.43 -10.59
CA TRP A 269 -16.45 2.28 -11.47
C TRP A 269 -17.51 2.60 -12.53
N GLN A 270 -18.68 3.08 -12.10
CA GLN A 270 -19.80 3.39 -12.99
C GLN A 270 -19.43 4.50 -14.00
N GLU A 271 -18.86 5.59 -13.51
CA GLU A 271 -18.45 6.72 -14.34
C GLU A 271 -17.26 6.37 -15.24
N GLY A 272 -16.32 5.58 -14.72
CA GLY A 272 -15.20 5.04 -15.47
C GLY A 272 -15.64 4.26 -16.70
N LEU A 273 -16.63 3.38 -16.54
CA LEU A 273 -17.21 2.62 -17.66
C LEU A 273 -18.05 3.50 -18.59
N ARG A 274 -18.94 4.35 -18.04
CA ARG A 274 -19.84 5.21 -18.83
C ARG A 274 -19.10 6.21 -19.70
N GLN A 275 -18.11 6.91 -19.15
CA GLN A 275 -17.35 7.94 -19.86
C GLN A 275 -16.02 7.43 -20.44
N SER A 276 -15.73 6.13 -20.34
CA SER A 276 -14.43 5.56 -20.74
C SER A 276 -13.25 6.32 -20.09
N ARG A 277 -13.37 6.62 -18.79
CA ARG A 277 -12.35 7.32 -18.00
C ARG A 277 -11.41 6.30 -17.35
N ASP A 278 -10.35 5.98 -18.07
CA ASP A 278 -9.29 5.05 -17.68
C ASP A 278 -8.71 5.35 -16.28
N ASP A 279 -8.56 6.63 -15.94
CA ASP A 279 -8.05 7.08 -14.64
C ASP A 279 -8.98 6.76 -13.46
N LEU A 280 -10.31 6.79 -13.66
CA LEU A 280 -11.27 6.42 -12.61
C LEU A 280 -11.35 4.91 -12.44
N LEU A 281 -11.25 4.17 -13.55
CA LEU A 281 -11.16 2.71 -13.53
C LEU A 281 -9.90 2.25 -12.80
N LEU A 282 -8.78 2.97 -12.93
CA LEU A 282 -7.56 2.68 -12.17
C LEU A 282 -7.84 2.71 -10.66
N LEU A 283 -8.45 3.79 -10.16
CA LEU A 283 -8.75 3.94 -8.73
C LEU A 283 -9.70 2.83 -8.24
N ALA A 284 -10.72 2.49 -9.03
CA ALA A 284 -11.69 1.47 -8.65
C ALA A 284 -11.08 0.06 -8.67
N CYS A 285 -10.32 -0.30 -9.72
CA CYS A 285 -9.65 -1.59 -9.85
C CYS A 285 -8.53 -1.80 -8.81
N PHE A 286 -7.96 -0.74 -8.26
CA PHE A 286 -6.91 -0.82 -7.24
C PHE A 286 -7.45 -0.82 -5.81
N SER A 287 -8.77 -0.67 -5.66
CA SER A 287 -9.44 -0.63 -4.35
C SER A 287 -10.43 -1.78 -4.19
N ALA A 288 -11.41 -1.90 -5.08
CA ALA A 288 -12.52 -2.86 -4.93
C ALA A 288 -12.07 -4.33 -4.92
N PRO A 289 -11.22 -4.82 -5.86
CA PRO A 289 -10.85 -6.24 -5.88
C PRO A 289 -10.13 -6.68 -4.61
N VAL A 290 -9.26 -5.83 -4.05
CA VAL A 290 -8.53 -6.12 -2.82
C VAL A 290 -9.49 -6.19 -1.63
N PHE A 291 -10.37 -5.20 -1.49
CA PHE A 291 -11.37 -5.18 -0.42
C PHE A 291 -12.31 -6.38 -0.51
N LEU A 292 -12.87 -6.66 -1.70
CA LEU A 292 -13.79 -7.78 -1.90
C LEU A 292 -13.13 -9.13 -1.66
N PHE A 293 -11.88 -9.29 -2.08
CA PHE A 293 -11.11 -10.49 -1.80
C PHE A 293 -11.02 -10.75 -0.29
N PHE A 294 -10.58 -9.76 0.50
CA PHE A 294 -10.48 -9.92 1.96
C PHE A 294 -11.83 -10.05 2.65
N GLN A 295 -12.86 -9.37 2.14
CA GLN A 295 -14.23 -9.51 2.65
C GLN A 295 -14.80 -10.92 2.44
N VAL A 296 -14.55 -11.53 1.28
CA VAL A 296 -14.94 -12.92 1.03
C VAL A 296 -14.08 -13.87 1.85
N TRP A 297 -12.78 -13.58 1.94
CA TRP A 297 -11.82 -14.37 2.70
C TRP A 297 -12.13 -14.41 4.20
N SER A 298 -12.71 -13.33 4.76
CA SER A 298 -13.09 -13.25 6.16
C SER A 298 -14.22 -14.20 6.58
N PHE A 299 -15.00 -14.72 5.62
CA PHE A 299 -15.97 -15.79 5.89
C PHE A 299 -15.34 -17.18 6.00
N ALA A 300 -14.12 -17.35 5.51
CA ALA A 300 -13.39 -18.61 5.54
C ALA A 300 -12.38 -18.67 6.70
N THR A 301 -11.79 -17.53 7.07
CA THR A 301 -10.76 -17.41 8.11
C THR A 301 -10.85 -16.06 8.83
N LYS A 302 -10.21 -15.91 9.98
CA LYS A 302 -10.05 -14.58 10.60
C LYS A 302 -9.04 -13.76 9.79
N VAL A 303 -9.43 -12.55 9.42
CA VAL A 303 -8.70 -11.63 8.54
C VAL A 303 -8.60 -10.26 9.19
#